data_AF-A0A2T7CBG9-F1
#
_entry.id   AF-A0A2T7CBG9-F1
#
_cell.length_a   1.000
_cell.length_b   1.000
_cell.length_c   1.000
_cell.angle_alpha   90.00
_cell.angle_beta   90.00
_cell.angle_gamma   90.00
#
_symmetry.space_group_name_H-M   'P 1'
#
loop_
_entity.id
_entity.type
_entity.pdbx_description
1 polymer ?
#
loop_
_entity_poly.entity_id
_entity_poly.type
_entity_poly.pdbx_seq_one_letter_code
_entity_poly.pdbx_strand_id
1 'polypeptide(L)'
;MEGLTGSEIAGFVVGALLLGATIAAPKVDGFIASSQRRSLGMCKRCGDLRIVACSQCKGMGSVRKGGMLNLGMLDDLYESLGAEAKTENLIPCTKCRSRGRLLCPECSKIA
;
A
#
# COMPACT_ATOMS: atom_id res chain seq x y z
N MET A 1 -5.73 -18.57 39.78
CA MET A 1 -5.32 -17.83 38.58
C MET A 1 -5.04 -18.90 37.53
N GLU A 2 -6.01 -19.23 36.70
CA GLU A 2 -5.81 -20.18 35.60
C GLU A 2 -5.05 -19.45 34.51
N GLY A 3 -3.75 -19.70 34.45
CA GLY A 3 -2.86 -19.07 33.46
C GLY A 3 -3.13 -19.61 32.06
N LEU A 4 -2.81 -18.78 31.05
CA LEU A 4 -2.78 -19.13 29.64
C LEU A 4 -2.22 -20.54 29.43
N THR A 5 -2.97 -21.40 28.74
CA THR A 5 -2.51 -22.77 28.46
C THR A 5 -1.35 -22.74 27.46
N GLY A 6 -0.44 -23.73 27.54
CA GLY A 6 0.73 -23.79 26.65
C GLY A 6 0.37 -23.79 25.16
N SER A 7 -0.78 -24.38 24.81
CA SER A 7 -1.33 -24.38 23.45
C SER A 7 -1.76 -22.98 22.98
N GLU A 8 -2.28 -22.15 23.89
CA GLU A 8 -2.71 -20.79 23.59
C GLU A 8 -1.51 -19.88 23.31
N ILE A 9 -0.45 -20.02 24.12
CA ILE A 9 0.82 -19.32 23.92
C ILE A 9 1.45 -19.71 22.57
N ALA A 10 1.46 -21.00 22.24
CA ALA A 10 1.95 -21.49 20.95
C ALA A 10 1.15 -20.90 19.78
N GLY A 11 -0.18 -20.84 19.91
CA GLY A 11 -1.07 -20.20 18.93
C GLY A 11 -0.74 -18.72 18.71
N PHE A 12 -0.55 -17.96 19.80
CA PHE A 12 -0.18 -16.54 19.71
C PHE A 12 1.19 -16.33 19.06
N VAL A 13 2.18 -17.16 19.40
CA VAL A 13 3.54 -17.05 18.82
C VAL A 13 3.51 -17.33 17.32
N VAL A 14 2.87 -18.42 16.89
CA VAL A 14 2.76 -18.75 15.46
C VAL A 14 1.93 -17.70 14.71
N GLY A 15 0.83 -17.23 15.30
CA GLY A 15 0.00 -16.16 14.74
C GLY A 15 0.77 -14.85 14.55
N ALA A 16 1.53 -14.42 15.55
CA ALA A 16 2.36 -13.22 15.47
C ALA A 16 3.47 -13.36 14.43
N LEU A 17 4.10 -14.54 14.33
CA LEU A 17 5.14 -14.83 13.34
C LEU A 17 4.59 -14.74 11.90
N LEU A 18 3.43 -15.37 11.65
CA LEU A 18 2.77 -15.31 10.33
C LEU A 18 2.38 -13.88 9.95
N LEU A 19 1.84 -13.11 10.90
CA LEU A 19 1.51 -11.70 10.67
C LEU A 19 2.77 -10.86 10.37
N GLY A 20 3.86 -11.11 11.09
CA GLY A 20 5.15 -10.46 10.81
C GLY A 20 5.66 -10.80 9.41
N ALA A 21 5.59 -12.07 9.01
CA ALA A 21 6.02 -12.53 7.70
C ALA A 21 5.22 -11.89 6.55
N THR A 22 3.88 -11.79 6.69
CA THR A 22 3.04 -11.17 5.66
C THR A 22 3.30 -9.68 5.50
N ILE A 23 3.58 -8.96 6.60
CA ILE A 23 3.95 -7.53 6.55
C ILE A 23 5.35 -7.33 5.94
N ALA A 24 6.29 -8.26 6.19
CA ALA A 24 7.67 -8.18 5.71
C ALA A 24 7.82 -8.53 4.23
N ALA A 25 7.03 -9.49 3.71
CA ALA A 25 7.13 -9.96 2.33
C ALA A 25 7.16 -8.85 1.25
N PRO A 26 6.21 -7.89 1.20
CA PRO A 26 6.23 -6.83 0.19
C PRO A 26 7.38 -5.84 0.35
N LYS A 27 7.97 -5.72 1.56
CA LYS A 27 9.14 -4.85 1.80
C LYS A 27 10.39 -5.45 1.18
N VAL A 28 10.57 -6.76 1.31
CA VAL A 28 11.71 -7.48 0.73
C VAL A 28 11.60 -7.50 -0.79
N ASP A 29 10.43 -7.79 -1.34
CA ASP A 29 10.21 -7.76 -2.79
C ASP A 29 10.49 -6.37 -3.38
N GLY A 30 9.98 -5.32 -2.72
CA GLY A 30 10.25 -3.94 -3.11
C GLY A 30 11.75 -3.57 -3.06
N PHE A 31 12.48 -4.08 -2.07
CA PHE A 31 13.93 -3.88 -1.97
C PHE A 31 14.67 -4.56 -3.13
N ILE A 32 14.35 -5.82 -3.44
CA ILE A 32 14.97 -6.56 -4.55
C ILE A 32 14.65 -5.88 -5.88
N ALA A 33 13.40 -5.51 -6.12
CA ALA A 33 12.99 -4.79 -7.32
C ALA A 33 13.74 -3.46 -7.48
N SER A 34 13.95 -2.72 -6.37
CA SER A 34 14.72 -1.47 -6.41
C SER A 34 16.21 -1.68 -6.73
N SER A 35 16.79 -2.78 -6.22
CA SER A 35 18.18 -3.17 -6.51
C SER A 35 18.35 -3.49 -8.01
N GLN A 36 17.44 -4.29 -8.58
CA GLN A 36 17.46 -4.63 -10.00
C GLN A 36 17.31 -3.39 -10.90
N ARG A 37 16.36 -2.50 -10.58
CA ARG A 37 16.18 -1.23 -11.31
C ARG A 37 17.44 -0.38 -11.31
N ARG A 38 18.16 -0.33 -10.19
CA ARG A 38 19.42 0.42 -10.07
C ARG A 38 20.51 -0.16 -10.97
N SER A 39 20.61 -1.49 -11.07
CA SER A 39 21.60 -2.14 -11.93
C SER A 39 21.33 -1.95 -13.42
N LEU A 40 20.06 -1.82 -13.81
CA LEU A 40 19.63 -1.64 -15.20
C LEU A 40 19.55 -0.16 -15.62
N GLY A 41 19.99 0.78 -14.78
CA GLY A 41 19.95 2.21 -15.08
C GLY A 41 18.54 2.81 -15.15
N MET A 42 17.52 2.09 -14.68
CA MET A 42 16.15 2.57 -14.72
C MET A 42 15.93 3.70 -13.72
N CYS A 43 14.94 4.55 -13.99
CA CYS A 43 14.54 5.57 -13.02
C CYS A 43 14.15 4.94 -11.68
N LYS A 44 14.83 5.35 -10.60
CA LYS A 44 14.59 4.83 -9.24
C LYS A 44 13.17 5.06 -8.73
N ARG A 45 12.47 6.04 -9.29
CA ARG A 45 11.13 6.47 -8.85
C ARG A 45 10.01 5.80 -9.64
N CYS A 46 10.14 5.71 -10.97
CA CYS A 46 9.11 5.17 -11.87
C CYS A 46 9.42 3.75 -12.40
N GLY A 47 10.67 3.26 -12.27
CA GLY A 47 11.12 2.06 -12.98
C GLY A 47 10.91 2.15 -14.49
N ASP A 48 11.14 3.34 -15.06
CA ASP A 48 10.90 3.71 -16.47
C ASP A 48 9.46 3.59 -17.00
N LEU A 49 8.49 3.32 -16.12
CA LEU A 49 7.06 3.36 -16.48
C LEU A 49 6.56 4.77 -16.85
N ARG A 50 7.36 5.82 -16.60
CA ARG A 50 7.04 7.24 -16.82
C ARG A 50 5.78 7.75 -16.07
N ILE A 51 5.15 6.90 -15.28
CA ILE A 51 3.92 7.14 -14.54
C ILE A 51 4.13 6.64 -13.11
N VAL A 52 3.61 7.39 -12.13
CA VAL A 52 3.63 7.05 -10.71
C VAL A 52 2.23 7.19 -10.12
N ALA A 53 1.92 6.40 -9.07
CA ALA A 53 0.66 6.57 -8.36
C ALA A 53 0.59 7.98 -7.73
N CYS A 54 -0.60 8.57 -7.75
CA CYS A 54 -0.82 9.86 -7.11
C CYS A 54 -0.60 9.73 -5.61
N SER A 55 0.30 10.53 -5.04
CA SER A 55 0.63 10.47 -3.62
C SER A 55 -0.54 10.83 -2.69
N GLN A 56 -1.56 11.52 -3.20
CA GLN A 56 -2.69 12.00 -2.40
C GLN A 56 -3.82 10.97 -2.33
N CYS A 57 -4.12 10.28 -3.43
CA CYS A 57 -5.17 9.25 -3.49
C CYS A 57 -4.61 7.83 -3.59
N LYS A 58 -3.30 7.64 -3.46
CA LYS A 58 -2.58 6.36 -3.52
C LYS A 58 -2.93 5.46 -4.72
N GLY A 59 -3.38 6.01 -5.84
CA GLY A 59 -3.81 5.22 -7.00
C GLY A 59 -5.33 5.15 -7.24
N MET A 60 -6.16 5.46 -6.23
CA MET A 60 -7.63 5.30 -6.32
C MET A 60 -8.34 6.31 -7.23
N GLY A 61 -7.76 7.51 -7.42
CA GLY A 61 -8.41 8.61 -8.16
C GLY A 61 -9.43 9.39 -7.33
N SER A 62 -9.73 8.96 -6.11
CA SER A 62 -10.60 9.62 -5.16
C SER A 62 -10.01 9.58 -3.75
N VAL A 63 -10.49 10.47 -2.88
CA VAL A 63 -10.12 10.54 -1.47
C VAL A 63 -11.39 10.51 -0.63
N ARG A 64 -11.38 9.75 0.47
CA ARG A 64 -12.53 9.68 1.38
C ARG A 64 -12.66 11.00 2.14
N LYS A 65 -13.85 11.59 2.16
CA LYS A 65 -14.20 12.83 2.87
C LYS A 65 -14.32 12.50 4.35
N GLY A 66 -13.24 12.73 5.09
CA GLY A 66 -13.20 12.59 6.55
C GLY A 66 -12.17 11.58 7.02
N GLY A 67 -11.17 12.07 7.76
CA GLY A 67 -10.29 11.23 8.59
C GLY A 67 -8.88 11.04 8.06
N MET A 68 -7.95 11.82 8.59
CA MET A 68 -6.49 11.77 8.38
C MET A 68 -5.79 10.58 9.07
N LEU A 69 -6.50 9.54 9.46
CA LEU A 69 -5.97 8.53 10.38
C LEU A 69 -5.75 7.20 9.66
N ASN A 70 -4.71 6.50 10.11
CA ASN A 70 -4.15 5.19 9.73
C ASN A 70 -5.16 4.02 9.64
N LEU A 71 -6.35 4.21 9.07
CA LEU A 71 -7.32 3.16 8.81
C LEU A 71 -7.16 2.56 7.42
N GLY A 72 -6.52 3.23 6.46
CA GLY A 72 -6.48 2.78 5.07
C GLY A 72 -5.94 1.35 4.86
N MET A 73 -4.91 0.93 5.62
CA MET A 73 -4.39 -0.45 5.52
C MET A 73 -5.35 -1.49 6.11
N LEU A 74 -6.13 -1.12 7.13
CA LEU A 74 -7.09 -1.98 7.80
C LEU A 74 -8.43 -2.02 7.05
N ASP A 75 -8.79 -0.90 6.41
CA ASP A 75 -9.94 -0.70 5.52
C ASP A 75 -9.73 -1.48 4.21
N ASP A 76 -8.54 -1.46 3.59
CA ASP A 76 -8.18 -2.32 2.44
C ASP A 76 -8.28 -3.83 2.78
N LEU A 77 -7.85 -4.22 3.99
CA LEU A 77 -7.97 -5.60 4.47
C LEU A 77 -9.43 -6.00 4.77
N TYR A 78 -10.23 -5.07 5.29
CA TYR A 78 -11.65 -5.26 5.60
C TYR A 78 -12.52 -5.31 4.33
N GLU A 79 -12.19 -4.48 3.34
CA GLU A 79 -12.81 -4.47 2.01
C GLU A 79 -12.46 -5.75 1.23
N SER A 80 -11.22 -6.24 1.31
CA SER A 80 -10.84 -7.57 0.81
C SER A 80 -11.55 -8.73 1.52
N LEU A 81 -12.05 -8.50 2.75
CA LEU A 81 -12.86 -9.46 3.51
C LEU A 81 -14.37 -9.36 3.20
N GLY A 82 -14.77 -8.53 2.24
CA GLY A 82 -16.13 -8.52 1.69
C GLY A 82 -17.13 -7.62 2.42
N ALA A 83 -16.66 -6.70 3.26
CA ALA A 83 -17.54 -5.70 3.85
C ALA A 83 -17.56 -4.43 2.98
N GLU A 84 -18.66 -4.23 2.23
CA GLU A 84 -18.91 -3.05 1.41
C GLU A 84 -18.83 -1.76 2.26
N ALA A 85 -17.68 -1.08 2.20
CA ALA A 85 -17.55 0.26 2.75
C ALA A 85 -18.26 1.25 1.82
N LYS A 86 -19.57 1.44 2.08
CA LYS A 86 -20.44 2.51 1.60
C LYS A 86 -19.69 3.69 0.94
N THR A 87 -19.75 3.70 -0.39
CA THR A 87 -19.13 4.61 -1.38
C THR A 87 -19.61 6.08 -1.30
N GLU A 88 -20.22 6.49 -0.19
CA GLU A 88 -21.01 7.73 -0.11
C GLU A 88 -20.15 8.97 0.22
N ASN A 89 -18.84 8.78 0.46
CA ASN A 89 -17.94 9.86 0.86
C ASN A 89 -16.68 9.98 -0.01
N LEU A 90 -16.65 9.48 -1.24
CA LEU A 90 -15.47 9.61 -2.11
C LEU A 90 -15.51 10.93 -2.89
N ILE A 91 -14.53 11.81 -2.65
CA ILE A 91 -14.32 13.05 -3.41
C ILE A 91 -13.29 12.77 -4.51
N PRO A 92 -13.49 13.23 -5.76
CA PRO A 92 -12.48 13.10 -6.80
C PRO A 92 -11.17 13.78 -6.40
N CYS A 93 -10.06 13.08 -6.60
CA CYS A 93 -8.74 13.64 -6.31
C CYS A 93 -8.41 14.73 -7.33
N THR A 94 -8.32 15.98 -6.87
CA THR A 94 -8.01 17.14 -7.72
C THR A 94 -6.57 17.09 -8.23
N LYS A 95 -5.63 16.56 -7.43
CA LYS A 95 -4.20 16.49 -7.79
C LYS A 95 -3.93 15.63 -9.02
N CYS A 96 -4.60 14.48 -9.15
CA CYS A 96 -4.49 13.61 -10.34
C CYS A 96 -5.68 13.73 -11.30
N ARG A 97 -6.61 14.66 -11.06
CA ARG A 97 -7.86 14.83 -11.81
C ARG A 97 -8.58 13.49 -12.00
N SER A 98 -8.81 12.80 -10.88
CA SER A 98 -9.40 11.45 -10.80
C SER A 98 -8.74 10.31 -11.58
N ARG A 99 -7.55 10.51 -12.17
CA ARG A 99 -6.84 9.46 -12.91
C ARG A 99 -6.11 8.45 -12.02
N GLY A 100 -5.96 8.75 -10.73
CA GLY A 100 -5.19 7.91 -9.79
C GLY A 100 -3.67 7.95 -9.97
N ARG A 101 -3.18 8.43 -11.12
CA ARG A 101 -1.77 8.40 -11.52
C ARG A 101 -1.30 9.76 -12.04
N LEU A 102 0.00 9.99 -11.96
CA LEU A 102 0.70 11.20 -12.39
C LEU A 102 1.91 10.81 -13.24
N LEU A 103 2.36 11.70 -14.11
CA LEU A 103 3.63 11.52 -14.81
C LEU A 103 4.78 11.58 -13.80
N CYS A 104 5.81 10.76 -14.01
CA CYS A 104 6.95 10.73 -13.11
C CYS A 104 7.76 12.03 -13.24
N PRO A 105 7.95 12.79 -12.14
CA PRO A 105 8.63 14.09 -12.21
C PRO A 105 10.09 14.00 -12.68
N GLU A 106 10.74 12.85 -12.43
CA GLU A 106 12.16 12.64 -12.72
C GLU A 106 12.39 12.21 -14.17
N CYS A 107 11.56 11.28 -14.67
CA CYS A 107 11.82 10.56 -15.93
C CYS A 107 10.91 11.01 -17.08
N SER A 108 9.80 11.73 -16.82
CA SER A 108 8.81 12.03 -17.87
C SER A 108 9.18 13.18 -18.80
N LYS A 109 10.18 14.01 -18.45
CA LYS A 109 10.57 15.20 -19.21
C LYS A 109 11.76 14.97 -20.16
N ILE A 110 12.36 13.79 -20.13
CA ILE A 110 13.56 13.44 -20.92
C ILE A 110 13.10 12.91 -22.29
N ALA A 111 12.25 13.68 -22.98
CA ALA A 111 11.81 13.39 -24.34
C ALA A 111 12.66 14.18 -25.33
#